data_AF-A0A7Y4JMD0-F1
#
_entry.id   AF-A0A7Y4JMD0-F1
#
_cell.length_a   1.000
_cell.length_b   1.000
_cell.length_c   1.000
_cell.angle_alpha   90.00
_cell.angle_beta   90.00
_cell.angle_gamma   90.00
#
_symmetry.space_group_name_H-M   'P 1'
#
loop_
_entity.id
_entity.type
_entity.pdbx_description
1 polymer ?
#
loop_
_entity_poly.entity_id
_entity_poly.type
_entity_poly.pdbx_seq_one_letter_code
_entity_poly.pdbx_strand_id
1 'polypeptide(L)'
;MSGGTPKAPNTVPGINDAPTGTETLTREEAQSHARIFLENAPLFKPLRLSFKNSLQSYVTGFHSIAPRTIHLYCANSNCVNLESTTWLVMEQHPLAIYKCQNCQESRATFWIESVATKSAELMNPGGRPFSVMAEGIFRKLGQQPTWAPKIPKRLLKNLGPSATLFRRGVACLQEGLGIGASAYFRRVIEEEVKTLLELAERAAILDDDQAALDNIRVARESQVASDRLKIAVQKVPRTLRPGNANPLAVLYGALSGAVHQEPEDVALETASRLLKTFVFLFEELKERMDAAETYAADLQVLKQGSANRK
;
A
#
# COMPACT_ATOMS: atom_id res chain seq x y z
N MET A 1 6.05 -48.83 36.46
CA MET A 1 5.04 -48.43 35.45
C MET A 1 5.28 -46.98 35.09
N SER A 2 6.03 -46.73 34.02
CA SER A 2 6.38 -45.39 33.52
C SER A 2 5.40 -44.98 32.43
N GLY A 3 4.64 -43.93 32.68
CA GLY A 3 3.71 -43.34 31.72
C GLY A 3 4.45 -42.56 30.62
N GLY A 4 4.36 -43.05 29.38
CA GLY A 4 4.80 -42.32 28.20
C GLY A 4 3.70 -41.41 27.69
N THR A 5 3.99 -40.12 27.55
CA THR A 5 3.14 -39.16 26.82
C THR A 5 3.09 -39.51 25.33
N PRO A 6 1.91 -39.51 24.68
CA PRO A 6 1.83 -39.81 23.26
C PRO A 6 2.38 -38.63 22.44
N LYS A 7 3.38 -38.90 21.59
CA LYS A 7 3.89 -37.96 20.59
C LYS A 7 2.79 -37.63 19.57
N ALA A 8 2.64 -36.35 19.24
CA ALA A 8 1.80 -35.91 18.14
C ALA A 8 2.33 -36.47 16.79
N PRO A 9 1.46 -36.92 15.88
CA PRO A 9 1.88 -37.38 14.56
C PRO A 9 2.26 -36.17 13.71
N ASN A 10 3.55 -35.84 13.69
CA ASN A 10 4.11 -34.96 12.68
C ASN A 10 4.25 -35.76 11.38
N THR A 11 3.80 -35.14 10.29
CA THR A 11 3.91 -35.54 8.88
C THR A 11 2.87 -36.53 8.35
N VAL A 12 2.04 -36.03 7.43
CA VAL A 12 1.17 -36.82 6.55
C VAL A 12 1.97 -37.13 5.28
N PRO A 13 2.20 -38.40 4.92
CA PRO A 13 2.87 -38.76 3.68
C PRO A 13 2.00 -38.36 2.47
N GLY A 14 2.57 -37.64 1.49
CA GLY A 14 1.91 -37.38 0.19
C GLY A 14 1.60 -35.92 -0.16
N ILE A 15 2.01 -34.93 0.66
CA ILE A 15 1.81 -33.49 0.38
C ILE A 15 3.10 -32.81 -0.14
N ASN A 16 4.14 -33.57 -0.50
CA ASN A 16 5.46 -33.00 -0.82
C ASN A 16 5.68 -32.54 -2.26
N ASP A 17 4.72 -32.69 -3.16
CA ASP A 17 4.86 -32.13 -4.51
C ASP A 17 4.37 -30.67 -4.49
N ALA A 18 5.25 -29.78 -4.03
CA ALA A 18 5.08 -28.34 -4.18
C ALA A 18 5.37 -27.95 -5.63
N PRO A 19 4.51 -27.14 -6.29
CA PRO A 19 4.89 -26.51 -7.54
C PRO A 19 6.13 -25.63 -7.28
N THR A 20 7.14 -25.80 -8.11
CA THR A 20 8.39 -25.04 -8.09
C THR A 20 8.12 -23.53 -8.21
N GLY A 21 8.29 -22.78 -7.12
CA GLY A 21 8.39 -21.31 -7.16
C GLY A 21 7.74 -20.51 -6.02
N THR A 22 6.89 -21.11 -5.18
CA THR A 22 6.23 -20.39 -4.07
C THR A 22 6.97 -20.59 -2.75
N GLU A 23 7.44 -19.49 -2.14
CA GLU A 23 7.99 -19.49 -0.79
C GLU A 23 6.95 -20.05 0.20
N THR A 24 7.36 -21.02 1.03
CA THR A 24 6.48 -21.64 2.02
C THR A 24 6.61 -20.93 3.37
N LEU A 25 5.48 -20.56 3.97
CA LEU A 25 5.41 -19.70 5.14
C LEU A 25 5.10 -20.48 6.42
N THR A 26 5.73 -20.09 7.52
CA THR A 26 5.28 -20.44 8.86
C THR A 26 3.92 -19.78 9.16
N ARG A 27 3.26 -20.22 10.24
CA ARG A 27 2.00 -19.62 10.67
C ARG A 27 2.14 -18.14 11.02
N GLU A 28 3.25 -17.74 11.62
CA GLU A 28 3.51 -16.36 12.05
C GLU A 28 3.77 -15.43 10.85
N GLU A 29 4.50 -15.92 9.84
CA GLU A 29 4.69 -15.22 8.58
C GLU A 29 3.36 -15.08 7.83
N ALA A 30 2.56 -16.14 7.77
CA ALA A 30 1.23 -16.09 7.19
C ALA A 30 0.30 -15.09 7.91
N GLN A 31 0.35 -15.02 9.24
CA GLN A 31 -0.37 -14.00 10.02
C GLN A 31 0.10 -12.58 9.71
N SER A 32 1.40 -12.39 9.47
CA SER A 32 1.96 -11.09 9.06
C SER A 32 1.48 -10.69 7.67
N HIS A 33 1.44 -11.63 6.73
CA HIS A 33 0.87 -11.41 5.39
C HIS A 33 -0.63 -11.12 5.47
N ALA A 34 -1.37 -11.88 6.30
CA ALA A 34 -2.80 -11.66 6.55
C ALA A 34 -3.08 -10.28 7.16
N ARG A 35 -2.22 -9.78 8.07
CA ARG A 35 -2.31 -8.41 8.59
C ARG A 35 -2.17 -7.38 7.49
N ILE A 36 -1.09 -7.45 6.70
CA ILE A 36 -0.87 -6.51 5.59
C ILE A 36 -2.05 -6.55 4.61
N PHE A 37 -2.57 -7.73 4.34
CA PHE A 37 -3.74 -7.94 3.49
C PHE A 37 -5.01 -7.27 4.04
N LEU A 38 -5.34 -7.46 5.33
CA LEU A 38 -6.49 -6.80 5.93
C LEU A 38 -6.35 -5.27 5.91
N GLU A 39 -5.17 -4.76 6.23
CA GLU A 39 -4.91 -3.32 6.36
C GLU A 39 -4.85 -2.60 5.00
N ASN A 40 -4.31 -3.24 3.97
CA ASN A 40 -3.88 -2.55 2.75
C ASN A 40 -4.40 -3.14 1.43
N ALA A 41 -4.93 -4.38 1.42
CA ALA A 41 -5.41 -4.96 0.17
C ALA A 41 -6.79 -4.41 -0.19
N PRO A 42 -7.01 -4.09 -1.48
CA PRO A 42 -8.33 -3.74 -1.98
C PRO A 42 -9.26 -4.96 -1.97
N LEU A 43 -10.55 -4.72 -2.20
CA LEU A 43 -11.51 -5.80 -2.37
C LEU A 43 -11.11 -6.71 -3.55
N PHE A 44 -11.49 -7.98 -3.44
CA PHE A 44 -11.31 -9.05 -4.43
C PHE A 44 -9.87 -9.43 -4.81
N LYS A 45 -8.86 -8.64 -4.42
CA LYS A 45 -7.45 -8.99 -4.64
C LYS A 45 -7.11 -10.27 -3.86
N PRO A 46 -6.60 -11.32 -4.53
CA PRO A 46 -6.28 -12.57 -3.87
C PRO A 46 -4.97 -12.47 -3.07
N LEU A 47 -5.00 -12.94 -1.82
CA LEU A 47 -3.83 -13.33 -1.05
C LEU A 47 -3.62 -14.83 -1.23
N ARG A 48 -2.51 -15.23 -1.84
CA ARG A 48 -2.13 -16.64 -2.04
C ARG A 48 -1.05 -17.00 -1.04
N LEU A 49 -1.26 -18.09 -0.28
CA LEU A 49 -0.31 -18.55 0.73
C LEU A 49 -0.06 -20.05 0.57
N SER A 50 1.21 -20.43 0.70
CA SER A 50 1.68 -21.81 0.82
C SER A 50 2.27 -21.98 2.21
N PHE A 51 1.91 -23.03 2.94
CA PHE A 51 2.30 -23.21 4.34
C PHE A 51 3.39 -24.26 4.49
N LYS A 52 4.46 -23.93 5.22
CA LYS A 52 5.55 -24.85 5.57
C LYS A 52 5.06 -26.03 6.39
N ASN A 53 4.18 -25.75 7.34
CA ASN A 53 3.40 -26.75 8.07
C ASN A 53 1.94 -26.51 7.74
N SER A 54 1.26 -27.52 7.21
CA SER A 54 -0.14 -27.39 6.83
C SER A 54 -1.01 -26.97 8.01
N LEU A 55 -1.97 -26.09 7.75
CA LEU A 55 -2.89 -25.60 8.77
C LEU A 55 -3.95 -26.65 9.04
N GLN A 56 -3.98 -27.17 10.26
CA GLN A 56 -5.00 -28.09 10.72
C GLN A 56 -6.14 -27.31 11.37
N SER A 57 -7.36 -27.53 10.91
CA SER A 57 -8.53 -26.91 11.53
C SER A 57 -9.81 -27.71 11.27
N TYR A 58 -10.72 -27.68 12.24
CA TYR A 58 -12.09 -28.21 12.10
C TYR A 58 -12.97 -27.32 11.22
N VAL A 59 -12.55 -26.07 11.04
CA VAL A 59 -13.15 -25.12 10.13
C VAL A 59 -12.00 -24.60 9.28
N THR A 60 -11.92 -24.92 7.99
CA THR A 60 -10.88 -24.34 7.14
C THR A 60 -11.28 -22.94 6.74
N GLY A 61 -10.41 -21.97 6.99
CA GLY A 61 -10.71 -20.58 6.69
C GLY A 61 -9.69 -19.60 7.23
N PHE A 62 -9.92 -18.33 6.92
CA PHE A 62 -9.03 -17.22 7.27
C PHE A 62 -8.77 -17.09 8.78
N HIS A 63 -9.67 -17.52 9.67
CA HIS A 63 -9.46 -17.47 11.13
C HIS A 63 -8.19 -18.20 11.59
N SER A 64 -7.75 -19.23 10.85
CA SER A 64 -6.54 -19.98 11.21
C SER A 64 -5.27 -19.10 11.15
N ILE A 65 -5.32 -18.03 10.34
CA ILE A 65 -4.23 -17.08 10.09
C ILE A 65 -4.65 -15.63 10.40
N ALA A 66 -5.83 -15.41 10.98
CA ALA A 66 -6.27 -14.07 11.32
C ALA A 66 -5.30 -13.47 12.37
N PRO A 67 -4.72 -12.29 12.10
CA PRO A 67 -3.82 -11.66 13.05
C PRO A 67 -4.57 -11.24 14.32
N ARG A 68 -3.88 -11.26 15.46
CA ARG A 68 -4.47 -10.82 16.73
C ARG A 68 -4.74 -9.31 16.75
N THR A 69 -3.86 -8.57 16.08
CA THR A 69 -3.86 -7.10 16.01
C THR A 69 -3.74 -6.65 14.57
N ILE A 70 -4.49 -5.61 14.22
CA ILE A 70 -4.31 -4.85 12.98
C ILE A 70 -4.27 -3.35 13.29
N HIS A 71 -3.80 -2.55 12.34
CA HIS A 71 -3.70 -1.11 12.43
C HIS A 71 -4.56 -0.46 11.34
N LEU A 72 -5.60 0.23 11.76
CA LEU A 72 -6.49 0.97 10.86
C LEU A 72 -6.75 2.36 11.42
N TYR A 73 -7.12 3.29 10.55
CA TYR A 73 -7.69 4.56 10.96
C TYR A 73 -9.06 4.36 11.63
N CYS A 74 -9.33 5.11 12.70
CA CYS A 74 -10.60 5.10 13.40
C CYS A 74 -11.28 6.47 13.27
N ALA A 75 -12.45 6.51 12.64
CA ALA A 75 -13.21 7.74 12.40
C ALA A 75 -13.97 8.27 13.63
N ASN A 76 -13.90 7.57 14.76
CA ASN A 76 -14.51 8.02 16.01
C ASN A 76 -13.86 9.34 16.48
N SER A 77 -14.65 10.25 17.06
CA SER A 77 -14.18 11.56 17.54
C SER A 77 -13.01 11.44 18.54
N ASN A 78 -12.98 10.37 19.34
CA ASN A 78 -11.91 10.11 20.30
C ASN A 78 -10.59 9.64 19.64
N CYS A 79 -10.62 9.27 18.36
CA CYS A 79 -9.47 8.76 17.62
C CYS A 79 -9.10 9.59 16.38
N VAL A 80 -9.92 10.57 15.99
CA VAL A 80 -9.81 11.31 14.72
C VAL A 80 -8.46 12.02 14.53
N ASN A 81 -7.79 12.35 15.64
CA ASN A 81 -6.47 13.00 15.64
C ASN A 81 -5.31 12.00 15.61
N LEU A 82 -5.58 10.70 15.79
CA LEU A 82 -4.57 9.66 15.74
C LEU A 82 -4.33 9.24 14.29
N GLU A 83 -3.06 9.05 13.98
CA GLU A 83 -2.63 8.66 12.65
C GLU A 83 -3.05 7.24 12.27
N SER A 84 -3.08 6.36 13.26
CA SER A 84 -3.51 4.97 13.18
C SER A 84 -3.88 4.52 14.58
N THR A 85 -4.78 3.55 14.69
CA THR A 85 -5.14 2.92 15.97
C THR A 85 -4.94 1.42 15.88
N THR A 86 -4.58 0.80 17.00
CA THR A 86 -4.54 -0.66 17.12
C THR A 86 -5.96 -1.21 17.28
N TRP A 87 -6.27 -2.30 16.58
CA TRP A 87 -7.54 -2.99 16.67
C TRP A 87 -7.30 -4.45 17.06
N LEU A 88 -8.07 -4.94 18.04
CA LEU A 88 -8.00 -6.32 18.49
C LEU A 88 -9.09 -7.15 17.86
N VAL A 89 -8.72 -8.38 17.51
CA VAL A 89 -9.70 -9.36 17.05
C VAL A 89 -10.72 -9.68 18.14
N MET A 90 -12.00 -9.68 17.79
CA MET A 90 -13.11 -10.06 18.65
C MET A 90 -13.70 -11.40 18.23
N GLU A 91 -13.93 -11.57 16.93
CA GLU A 91 -14.58 -12.73 16.34
C GLU A 91 -13.92 -13.02 14.99
N GLN A 92 -13.82 -14.29 14.63
CA GLN A 92 -13.07 -14.72 13.44
C GLN A 92 -13.88 -15.58 12.47
N HIS A 93 -15.12 -15.95 12.81
CA HIS A 93 -15.92 -16.83 11.97
C HIS A 93 -17.43 -16.53 12.08
N PRO A 94 -18.16 -16.34 10.97
CA PRO A 94 -17.70 -16.37 9.56
C PRO A 94 -17.05 -15.06 9.09
N LEU A 95 -16.90 -14.08 9.99
CA LEU A 95 -16.36 -12.75 9.72
C LEU A 95 -15.10 -12.53 10.56
N ALA A 96 -14.13 -11.79 10.02
CA ALA A 96 -13.05 -11.27 10.85
C ALA A 96 -13.48 -9.90 11.40
N ILE A 97 -13.77 -9.83 12.70
CA ILE A 97 -14.25 -8.63 13.37
C ILE A 97 -13.18 -8.15 14.35
N TYR A 98 -12.82 -6.88 14.24
CA TYR A 98 -11.87 -6.20 15.11
C TYR A 98 -12.52 -5.01 15.80
N LYS A 99 -12.03 -4.68 16.99
CA LYS A 99 -12.48 -3.55 17.80
C LYS A 99 -11.32 -2.61 18.08
N CYS A 100 -11.54 -1.31 17.88
CA CYS A 100 -10.51 -0.30 18.13
C CYS A 100 -10.15 -0.30 19.63
N GLN A 101 -8.87 -0.44 19.95
CA GLN A 101 -8.41 -0.43 21.34
C GLN A 101 -8.55 0.94 22.00
N ASN A 102 -8.49 2.02 21.22
CA ASN A 102 -8.48 3.37 21.74
C ASN A 102 -9.89 3.86 22.12
N CYS A 103 -10.84 3.88 21.17
CA CYS A 103 -12.21 4.32 21.47
C CYS A 103 -13.10 3.23 22.08
N GLN A 104 -12.76 1.94 21.92
CA GLN A 104 -13.59 0.81 22.38
C GLN A 104 -15.04 0.80 21.84
N GLU A 105 -15.33 1.56 20.80
CA GLU A 105 -16.67 1.68 20.22
C GLU A 105 -16.69 1.20 18.77
N SER A 106 -15.72 1.65 17.97
CA SER A 106 -15.65 1.32 16.56
C SER A 106 -15.29 -0.14 16.31
N ARG A 107 -15.92 -0.70 15.28
CA ARG A 107 -15.68 -2.07 14.78
C ARG A 107 -15.24 -2.05 13.33
N ALA A 108 -14.32 -2.93 12.99
CA ALA A 108 -13.91 -3.23 11.62
C ALA A 108 -14.29 -4.68 11.32
N THR A 109 -15.11 -4.89 10.31
CA THR A 109 -15.63 -6.19 9.87
C THR A 109 -15.12 -6.46 8.47
N PHE A 110 -14.57 -7.65 8.26
CA PHE A 110 -14.10 -8.12 6.96
C PHE A 110 -14.85 -9.39 6.56
N TRP A 111 -15.36 -9.40 5.34
CA TRP A 111 -15.95 -10.58 4.70
C TRP A 111 -14.87 -11.21 3.84
N ILE A 112 -14.51 -12.47 4.14
CA ILE A 112 -13.36 -13.12 3.53
C ILE A 112 -13.80 -14.44 2.92
N GLU A 113 -13.65 -14.55 1.60
CA GLU A 113 -13.69 -15.84 0.91
C GLU A 113 -12.37 -16.58 1.18
N SER A 114 -12.47 -17.86 1.53
CA SER A 114 -11.32 -18.74 1.70
C SER A 114 -11.49 -19.96 0.81
N VAL A 115 -10.53 -20.18 -0.10
CA VAL A 115 -10.51 -21.32 -1.02
C VAL A 115 -9.24 -22.11 -0.77
N ALA A 116 -9.36 -23.33 -0.28
CA ALA A 116 -8.22 -24.24 -0.19
C ALA A 116 -7.87 -24.75 -1.60
N THR A 117 -6.63 -24.55 -2.04
CA THR A 117 -6.15 -25.06 -3.33
C THR A 117 -5.41 -26.39 -3.20
N LYS A 118 -4.83 -26.64 -2.03
CA LYS A 118 -4.24 -27.93 -1.66
C LYS A 118 -4.66 -28.27 -0.23
N SER A 119 -5.54 -29.24 -0.09
CA SER A 119 -6.02 -29.72 1.22
C SER A 119 -6.26 -31.23 1.25
N ALA A 120 -6.29 -31.77 2.47
CA ALA A 120 -6.68 -33.14 2.74
C ALA A 120 -7.64 -33.16 3.94
N GLU A 121 -8.67 -33.99 3.87
CA GLU A 121 -9.51 -34.31 5.02
C GLU A 121 -8.94 -35.53 5.74
N LEU A 122 -8.78 -35.41 7.05
CA LEU A 122 -8.22 -36.44 7.91
C LEU A 122 -9.16 -36.70 9.09
N MET A 123 -9.05 -37.87 9.68
CA MET A 123 -9.79 -38.24 10.88
C MET A 123 -8.88 -38.11 12.10
N ASN A 124 -9.34 -37.39 13.14
CA ASN A 124 -8.64 -37.40 14.41
C ASN A 124 -8.85 -38.75 15.13
N PRO A 125 -8.04 -39.08 16.17
CA PRO A 125 -8.20 -40.33 16.92
C PRO A 125 -9.58 -40.52 17.57
N GLY A 126 -10.34 -39.45 17.77
CA GLY A 126 -11.72 -39.46 18.27
C GLY A 126 -12.79 -39.56 17.18
N GLY A 127 -12.41 -39.86 15.93
CA GLY A 127 -13.34 -40.03 14.82
C GLY A 127 -13.99 -38.75 14.30
N ARG A 128 -13.47 -37.56 14.65
CA ARG A 128 -13.94 -36.29 14.08
C ARG A 128 -13.09 -35.90 12.87
N PRO A 129 -13.72 -35.57 11.73
CA PRO A 129 -12.97 -35.08 10.57
C PRO A 129 -12.37 -33.71 10.89
N PHE A 130 -11.18 -33.47 10.35
CA PHE A 130 -10.53 -32.17 10.32
C PHE A 130 -9.87 -31.98 8.96
N SER A 131 -9.74 -30.73 8.53
CA SER A 131 -9.10 -30.42 7.26
C SER A 131 -7.70 -29.87 7.49
N VAL A 132 -6.81 -30.24 6.59
CA VAL A 132 -5.40 -29.86 6.56
C VAL A 132 -5.17 -29.09 5.28
N MET A 133 -4.88 -27.79 5.39
CA MET A 133 -4.65 -26.90 4.25
C MET A 133 -3.15 -26.62 4.10
N ALA A 134 -2.57 -27.06 2.98
CA ALA A 134 -1.20 -26.78 2.60
C ALA A 134 -1.07 -25.52 1.73
N GLU A 135 -2.11 -25.19 0.97
CA GLU A 135 -2.19 -23.98 0.16
C GLU A 135 -3.62 -23.42 0.14
N GLY A 136 -3.72 -22.09 0.12
CA GLY A 136 -5.01 -21.42 0.08
C GLY A 136 -4.97 -20.05 -0.60
N ILE A 137 -6.12 -19.65 -1.14
CA ILE A 137 -6.39 -18.33 -1.70
C ILE A 137 -7.45 -17.67 -0.83
N PHE A 138 -7.18 -16.43 -0.41
CA PHE A 138 -8.09 -15.62 0.38
C PHE A 138 -8.45 -14.35 -0.38
N ARG A 139 -9.73 -13.97 -0.38
CA ARG A 139 -10.20 -12.72 -1.01
C ARG A 139 -11.07 -11.92 -0.05
N LYS A 140 -10.83 -10.62 0.03
CA LYS A 140 -11.67 -9.69 0.80
C LYS A 140 -12.88 -9.36 -0.08
N LEU A 141 -14.05 -9.91 0.25
CA LEU A 141 -15.29 -9.66 -0.48
C LEU A 141 -15.94 -8.34 -0.09
N GLY A 142 -15.67 -7.89 1.14
CA GLY A 142 -16.21 -6.65 1.68
C GLY A 142 -15.51 -6.23 2.96
N GLN A 143 -15.70 -4.97 3.34
CA GLN A 143 -15.17 -4.40 4.57
C GLN A 143 -16.06 -3.27 5.09
N GLN A 144 -16.25 -3.20 6.41
CA GLN A 144 -16.92 -2.09 7.10
C GLN A 144 -16.09 -1.67 8.31
N PRO A 145 -15.72 -0.38 8.50
CA PRO A 145 -15.96 0.73 7.58
C PRO A 145 -15.25 0.51 6.24
N THR A 146 -15.78 1.12 5.18
CA THR A 146 -15.14 1.13 3.86
C THR A 146 -13.66 1.42 4.01
N TRP A 147 -12.82 0.59 3.41
CA TRP A 147 -11.38 0.79 3.44
C TRP A 147 -11.10 2.16 2.84
N ALA A 148 -10.63 3.11 3.63
CA ALA A 148 -10.12 4.38 3.11
C ALA A 148 -8.63 4.38 3.42
N PRO A 149 -7.72 4.18 2.43
CA PRO A 149 -6.31 4.38 2.69
C PRO A 149 -6.19 5.83 3.14
N LYS A 150 -5.52 6.02 4.27
CA LYS A 150 -5.36 7.33 4.89
C LYS A 150 -4.67 8.22 3.87
N ILE A 151 -5.44 9.10 3.22
CA ILE A 151 -4.86 10.10 2.34
C ILE A 151 -4.37 11.23 3.24
N PRO A 152 -3.08 11.53 3.25
CA PRO A 152 -2.61 12.52 4.19
C PRO A 152 -3.18 13.89 3.86
N LYS A 153 -3.63 14.62 4.89
CA LYS A 153 -4.32 15.91 4.70
C LYS A 153 -3.44 16.91 3.95
N ARG A 154 -2.12 16.82 4.15
CA ARG A 154 -1.11 17.62 3.47
C ARG A 154 -1.03 17.31 1.98
N LEU A 155 -1.04 16.03 1.61
CA LEU A 155 -1.15 15.61 0.20
C LEU A 155 -2.37 16.23 -0.46
N LEU A 156 -3.55 16.11 0.17
CA LEU A 156 -4.79 16.71 -0.37
C LEU A 156 -4.70 18.24 -0.49
N LYS A 157 -4.06 18.92 0.47
CA LYS A 157 -3.81 20.36 0.40
C LYS A 157 -2.87 20.71 -0.76
N ASN A 158 -1.81 19.93 -0.95
CA ASN A 158 -0.80 20.15 -1.98
C ASN A 158 -1.31 19.86 -3.39
N LEU A 159 -2.30 18.96 -3.54
CA LEU A 159 -3.01 18.69 -4.80
C LEU A 159 -4.10 19.73 -5.13
N GLY A 160 -4.45 20.62 -4.20
CA GLY A 160 -5.42 21.69 -4.45
C GLY A 160 -6.73 21.20 -5.11
N PRO A 161 -7.12 21.75 -6.28
CA PRO A 161 -8.34 21.33 -7.01
C PRO A 161 -8.36 19.84 -7.39
N SER A 162 -7.20 19.27 -7.73
CA SER A 162 -7.03 17.88 -8.17
C SER A 162 -7.31 16.86 -7.06
N ALA A 163 -7.38 17.32 -5.79
CA ALA A 163 -7.68 16.48 -4.63
C ALA A 163 -9.00 15.70 -4.76
N THR A 164 -10.00 16.26 -5.44
CA THR A 164 -11.29 15.58 -5.64
C THR A 164 -11.14 14.37 -6.57
N LEU A 165 -10.41 14.53 -7.68
CA LEU A 165 -10.11 13.44 -8.61
C LEU A 165 -9.23 12.38 -7.93
N PHE A 166 -8.24 12.82 -7.16
CA PHE A 166 -7.38 11.93 -6.40
C PHE A 166 -8.17 11.05 -5.43
N ARG A 167 -9.12 11.63 -4.67
CA ARG A 167 -10.01 10.86 -3.79
C ARG A 167 -10.84 9.83 -4.55
N ARG A 168 -11.34 10.15 -5.74
CA ARG A 168 -12.08 9.21 -6.59
C ARG A 168 -11.19 8.07 -7.08
N GLY A 169 -9.96 8.36 -7.50
CA GLY A 169 -8.99 7.33 -7.87
C GLY A 169 -8.67 6.39 -6.72
N VAL A 170 -8.47 6.95 -5.53
CA VAL A 170 -8.31 6.19 -4.28
C VAL A 170 -9.56 5.34 -3.98
N ALA A 171 -10.78 5.86 -4.16
CA ALA A 171 -12.01 5.09 -3.96
C ALA A 171 -12.13 3.92 -4.95
N CYS A 172 -11.86 4.15 -6.24
CA CYS A 172 -11.83 3.06 -7.23
C CYS A 172 -10.81 1.99 -6.86
N LEU A 173 -9.61 2.39 -6.41
CA LEU A 173 -8.59 1.46 -5.97
C LEU A 173 -9.10 0.59 -4.81
N GLN A 174 -9.92 1.14 -3.91
CA GLN A 174 -10.50 0.40 -2.79
C GLN A 174 -11.44 -0.70 -3.20
N GLU A 175 -12.31 -0.40 -4.16
CA GLU A 175 -13.32 -1.31 -4.66
C GLU A 175 -12.76 -2.37 -5.62
N GLY A 176 -11.44 -2.41 -5.82
CA GLY A 176 -10.81 -3.33 -6.77
C GLY A 176 -10.93 -2.89 -8.22
N LEU A 177 -11.24 -1.61 -8.47
CA LEU A 177 -11.38 -1.00 -9.81
C LEU A 177 -10.08 -0.30 -10.22
N GLY A 178 -9.05 -1.07 -10.56
CA GLY A 178 -7.75 -0.61 -11.02
C GLY A 178 -7.77 0.25 -12.29
N ILE A 179 -8.59 -0.09 -13.29
CA ILE A 179 -8.70 0.72 -14.52
C ILE A 179 -9.30 2.09 -14.20
N GLY A 180 -10.37 2.11 -13.41
CA GLY A 180 -11.01 3.34 -12.95
C GLY A 180 -10.09 4.20 -12.08
N ALA A 181 -9.36 3.57 -11.16
CA ALA A 181 -8.38 4.24 -10.31
C ALA A 181 -7.29 4.92 -11.14
N SER A 182 -6.71 4.17 -12.09
CA SER A 182 -5.67 4.66 -12.98
C SER A 182 -6.17 5.81 -13.87
N ALA A 183 -7.41 5.75 -14.36
CA ALA A 183 -7.99 6.83 -15.15
C ALA A 183 -8.13 8.14 -14.35
N TYR A 184 -8.57 8.06 -13.08
CA TYR A 184 -8.61 9.24 -12.20
C TYR A 184 -7.20 9.76 -11.89
N PHE A 185 -6.26 8.87 -11.55
CA PHE A 185 -4.88 9.27 -11.28
C PHE A 185 -4.23 9.92 -12.51
N ARG A 186 -4.46 9.39 -13.71
CA ARG A 186 -4.00 10.00 -14.97
C ARG A 186 -4.42 11.47 -15.08
N ARG A 187 -5.70 11.77 -14.82
CA ARG A 187 -6.21 13.15 -14.84
C ARG A 187 -5.55 14.03 -13.78
N VAL A 188 -5.29 13.50 -12.58
CA VAL A 188 -4.53 14.22 -11.55
C VAL A 188 -3.11 14.55 -12.04
N ILE A 189 -2.43 13.62 -12.71
CA ILE A 189 -1.10 13.88 -13.29
C ILE A 189 -1.17 14.99 -14.34
N GLU A 190 -2.18 14.96 -15.21
CA GLU A 190 -2.38 15.98 -16.26
C GLU A 190 -2.61 17.37 -15.66
N GLU A 191 -3.41 17.48 -14.59
CA GLU A 191 -3.68 18.73 -13.88
C GLU A 191 -2.44 19.23 -13.11
N GLU A 192 -1.68 18.33 -12.50
CA GLU A 192 -0.52 18.66 -11.65
C GLU A 192 0.83 18.68 -12.37
N VAL A 193 0.87 18.49 -13.70
CA VAL A 193 2.14 18.40 -14.44
C VAL A 193 3.02 19.64 -14.27
N LYS A 194 2.41 20.82 -14.14
CA LYS A 194 3.15 22.06 -13.90
C LYS A 194 3.79 22.07 -12.51
N THR A 195 3.02 21.71 -11.48
CA THR A 195 3.49 21.57 -10.10
C THR A 195 4.62 20.54 -9.99
N LEU A 196 4.53 19.44 -10.75
CA LEU A 196 5.59 18.41 -10.82
C LEU A 196 6.88 18.95 -11.42
N LEU A 197 6.81 19.75 -12.49
CA LEU A 197 8.00 20.39 -13.08
C LEU A 197 8.61 21.43 -12.14
N GLU A 198 7.79 22.18 -11.38
CA GLU A 198 8.27 23.11 -10.36
C GLU A 198 9.00 22.39 -9.22
N LEU A 199 8.46 21.26 -8.77
CA LEU A 199 9.13 20.42 -7.77
C LEU A 199 10.48 19.89 -8.31
N ALA A 200 10.51 19.47 -9.57
CA ALA A 200 11.73 19.03 -10.24
C ALA A 200 12.76 20.15 -10.40
N GLU A 201 12.31 21.36 -10.70
CA GLU A 201 13.18 22.52 -10.85
C GLU A 201 13.81 22.90 -9.51
N ARG A 202 13.01 22.99 -8.45
CA ARG A 202 13.50 23.22 -7.09
C ARG A 202 14.53 22.16 -6.67
N ALA A 203 14.27 20.89 -6.96
CA ALA A 203 15.21 19.81 -6.65
C ALA A 203 16.51 19.93 -7.46
N ALA A 204 16.44 20.36 -8.72
CA ALA A 204 17.62 20.59 -9.56
C ALA A 204 18.48 21.76 -9.03
N ILE A 205 17.85 22.82 -8.54
CA ILE A 205 18.54 23.95 -7.89
C ILE A 205 19.30 23.49 -6.64
N LEU A 206 18.65 22.67 -5.79
CA LEU A 206 19.28 22.13 -4.58
C LEU A 206 20.49 21.24 -4.89
N ASP A 207 20.45 20.52 -6.02
CA ASP A 207 21.50 19.62 -6.46
C ASP A 207 22.59 20.30 -7.31
N ASP A 208 22.45 21.59 -7.63
CA ASP A 208 23.29 22.32 -8.60
C ASP A 208 23.37 21.60 -9.98
N ASP A 209 22.25 21.02 -10.41
CA ASP A 209 22.17 20.21 -11.64
C ASP A 209 21.66 21.04 -12.83
N GLN A 210 22.58 21.72 -13.51
CA GLN A 210 22.26 22.54 -14.68
C GLN A 210 21.63 21.72 -15.82
N ALA A 211 22.04 20.46 -16.01
CA ALA A 211 21.50 19.61 -17.05
C ALA A 211 20.03 19.26 -16.80
N ALA A 212 19.64 19.05 -15.54
CA ALA A 212 18.24 18.89 -15.17
C ALA A 212 17.45 20.19 -15.36
N LEU A 213 18.00 21.35 -15.01
CA LEU A 213 17.35 22.65 -15.20
C LEU A 213 17.04 22.93 -16.67
N ASP A 214 18.02 22.73 -17.56
CA ASP A 214 17.84 22.94 -19.00
C ASP A 214 16.78 21.98 -19.56
N ASN A 215 16.80 20.72 -19.12
CA ASN A 215 15.81 19.71 -19.52
C ASN A 215 14.39 20.07 -19.05
N ILE A 216 14.24 20.62 -17.84
CA ILE A 216 12.95 21.09 -17.32
C ILE A 216 12.45 22.31 -18.10
N ARG A 217 13.35 23.23 -18.48
CA ARG A 217 13.00 24.38 -19.32
C ARG A 217 12.41 23.92 -20.66
N VAL A 218 13.07 22.98 -21.34
CA VAL A 218 12.57 22.38 -22.59
C VAL A 218 11.23 21.67 -22.34
N ALA A 219 11.08 20.94 -21.23
CA ALA A 219 9.82 20.28 -20.89
C ALA A 219 8.64 21.26 -20.78
N ARG A 220 8.86 22.48 -20.26
CA ARG A 220 7.80 23.49 -20.09
C ARG A 220 7.24 24.04 -21.42
N GLU A 221 8.02 23.99 -22.49
CA GLU A 221 7.63 24.49 -23.82
C GLU A 221 6.52 23.65 -24.46
N SER A 222 6.46 22.35 -24.14
CA SER A 222 5.41 21.48 -24.64
C SER A 222 4.04 21.85 -24.07
N GLN A 223 2.99 21.76 -24.90
CA GLN A 223 1.60 21.93 -24.48
C GLN A 223 0.95 20.64 -23.96
N VAL A 224 1.56 19.48 -24.25
CA VAL A 224 1.00 18.16 -23.94
C VAL A 224 1.64 17.61 -22.66
N ALA A 225 0.84 17.29 -21.64
CA ALA A 225 1.32 16.84 -20.34
C ALA A 225 2.23 15.60 -20.42
N SER A 226 1.90 14.63 -21.28
CA SER A 226 2.73 13.44 -21.48
C SER A 226 4.11 13.78 -22.04
N ASP A 227 4.20 14.72 -22.97
CA ASP A 227 5.46 15.14 -23.56
C ASP A 227 6.31 15.92 -22.56
N ARG A 228 5.69 16.76 -21.72
CA ARG A 228 6.39 17.42 -20.60
C ARG A 228 7.09 16.40 -19.72
N LEU A 229 6.37 15.36 -19.27
CA LEU A 229 6.95 14.32 -18.44
C LEU A 229 7.97 13.46 -19.19
N LYS A 230 7.73 13.15 -20.48
CA LYS A 230 8.68 12.41 -21.32
C LYS A 230 10.06 13.06 -21.34
N ILE A 231 10.08 14.39 -21.49
CA ILE A 231 11.30 15.19 -21.48
C ILE A 231 11.89 15.19 -20.07
N ALA A 232 11.11 15.57 -19.05
CA ALA A 232 11.59 15.67 -17.66
C ALA A 232 12.24 14.36 -17.14
N VAL A 233 11.69 13.20 -17.52
CA VAL A 233 12.20 11.88 -17.11
C VAL A 233 13.65 11.62 -17.54
N GLN A 234 14.14 12.27 -18.60
CA GLN A 234 15.51 12.07 -19.11
C GLN A 234 16.59 12.58 -18.14
N LYS A 235 16.29 13.67 -17.40
CA LYS A 235 17.20 14.30 -16.45
C LYS A 235 16.43 14.64 -15.18
N VAL A 236 16.50 13.75 -14.20
CA VAL A 236 15.82 13.90 -12.92
C VAL A 236 16.87 14.14 -11.83
N PRO A 237 16.73 15.19 -11.01
CA PRO A 237 17.65 15.49 -9.92
C PRO A 237 17.81 14.34 -8.92
N ARG A 238 18.97 14.27 -8.26
CA ARG A 238 19.29 13.26 -7.24
C ARG A 238 18.36 13.35 -6.04
N THR A 239 18.02 14.56 -5.61
CA THR A 239 17.07 14.81 -4.50
C THR A 239 15.68 14.18 -4.78
N LEU A 240 15.30 14.05 -6.06
CA LEU A 240 14.06 13.41 -6.50
C LEU A 240 14.16 11.88 -6.68
N ARG A 241 15.33 11.26 -6.50
CA ARG A 241 15.60 9.85 -6.83
C ARG A 241 15.86 9.00 -5.59
N PRO A 242 14.82 8.58 -4.84
CA PRO A 242 15.00 7.68 -3.69
C PRO A 242 15.58 6.34 -4.17
N GLY A 243 16.76 5.97 -3.68
CA GLY A 243 17.43 4.72 -4.06
C GLY A 243 17.69 4.58 -5.56
N ASN A 244 17.96 5.69 -6.27
CA ASN A 244 18.09 5.79 -7.73
C ASN A 244 16.81 5.48 -8.54
N ALA A 245 15.66 5.26 -7.90
CA ALA A 245 14.39 5.13 -8.61
C ALA A 245 13.93 6.50 -9.16
N ASN A 246 13.21 6.50 -10.29
CA ASN A 246 12.70 7.72 -10.92
C ASN A 246 11.16 7.82 -10.77
N PRO A 247 10.65 8.61 -9.81
CA PRO A 247 9.21 8.79 -9.62
C PRO A 247 8.49 9.37 -10.85
N LEU A 248 9.14 10.29 -11.58
CA LEU A 248 8.54 10.91 -12.77
C LEU A 248 8.34 9.88 -13.90
N ALA A 249 9.19 8.84 -13.97
CA ALA A 249 9.04 7.77 -14.94
C ALA A 249 7.77 6.94 -14.68
N VAL A 250 7.43 6.73 -13.40
CA VAL A 250 6.19 6.05 -13.01
C VAL A 250 4.96 6.85 -13.46
N LEU A 251 4.98 8.17 -13.26
CA LEU A 251 3.91 9.06 -13.70
C LEU A 251 3.80 9.14 -15.22
N TYR A 252 4.93 9.25 -15.92
CA TYR A 252 4.95 9.23 -17.38
C TYR A 252 4.36 7.93 -17.93
N GLY A 253 4.76 6.78 -17.38
CA GLY A 253 4.23 5.48 -17.79
C GLY A 253 2.70 5.40 -17.70
N ALA A 254 2.08 6.03 -16.71
CA ALA A 254 0.63 6.10 -16.60
C ALA A 254 -0.05 7.03 -17.62
N LEU A 255 0.62 8.09 -18.07
CA LEU A 255 0.13 8.95 -19.16
C LEU A 255 0.32 8.33 -20.54
N SER A 256 1.46 7.67 -20.78
CA SER A 256 1.80 7.11 -22.09
C SER A 256 1.26 5.69 -22.29
N GLY A 257 0.99 4.96 -21.20
CA GLY A 257 0.51 3.59 -21.24
C GLY A 257 -0.96 3.48 -21.64
N ALA A 258 -1.29 2.38 -22.32
CA ALA A 258 -2.66 2.02 -22.64
C ALA A 258 -3.33 1.32 -21.45
N VAL A 259 -3.48 2.01 -20.32
CA VAL A 259 -4.03 1.42 -19.08
C VAL A 259 -5.46 0.86 -19.28
N HIS A 260 -6.17 1.33 -20.31
CA HIS A 260 -7.48 0.79 -20.71
C HIS A 260 -7.44 -0.59 -21.39
N GLN A 261 -6.25 -1.06 -21.78
CA GLN A 261 -6.02 -2.38 -22.39
C GLN A 261 -5.39 -3.37 -21.40
N GLU A 262 -5.04 -2.92 -20.19
CA GLU A 262 -4.49 -3.78 -19.15
C GLU A 262 -5.60 -4.57 -18.45
N PRO A 263 -5.36 -5.84 -18.08
CA PRO A 263 -6.22 -6.57 -17.16
C PRO A 263 -6.40 -5.84 -15.82
N GLU A 264 -7.55 -6.03 -15.15
CA GLU A 264 -7.92 -5.30 -13.93
C GLU A 264 -6.89 -5.45 -12.79
N ASP A 265 -6.29 -6.63 -12.64
CA ASP A 265 -5.28 -6.92 -11.63
C ASP A 265 -3.96 -6.19 -11.89
N VAL A 266 -3.55 -6.12 -13.16
CA VAL A 266 -2.40 -5.30 -13.60
C VAL A 266 -2.68 -3.82 -13.36
N ALA A 267 -3.88 -3.36 -13.74
CA ALA A 267 -4.29 -1.97 -13.54
C ALA A 267 -4.37 -1.60 -12.04
N LEU A 268 -4.75 -2.53 -11.16
CA LEU A 268 -4.74 -2.35 -9.71
C LEU A 268 -3.32 -2.17 -9.17
N GLU A 269 -2.36 -2.94 -9.67
CA GLU A 269 -0.96 -2.77 -9.29
C GLU A 269 -0.39 -1.43 -9.78
N THR A 270 -0.70 -1.06 -11.02
CA THR A 270 -0.35 0.26 -11.59
C THR A 270 -0.93 1.40 -10.74
N ALA A 271 -2.22 1.37 -10.42
CA ALA A 271 -2.87 2.36 -9.56
C ALA A 271 -2.26 2.41 -8.14
N SER A 272 -1.91 1.25 -7.56
CA SER A 272 -1.23 1.20 -6.26
C SER A 272 0.16 1.85 -6.29
N ARG A 273 0.93 1.62 -7.36
CA ARG A 273 2.24 2.28 -7.58
C ARG A 273 2.08 3.79 -7.75
N LEU A 274 1.06 4.24 -8.48
CA LEU A 274 0.74 5.66 -8.64
C LEU A 274 0.41 6.33 -7.30
N LEU A 275 -0.46 5.71 -6.50
CA LEU A 275 -0.79 6.21 -5.15
C LEU A 275 0.46 6.44 -4.30
N LYS A 276 1.36 5.45 -4.24
CA LYS A 276 2.63 5.56 -3.51
C LYS A 276 3.52 6.68 -4.05
N THR A 277 3.57 6.83 -5.37
CA THR A 277 4.35 7.87 -6.04
C THR A 277 3.82 9.27 -5.71
N PHE A 278 2.50 9.46 -5.67
CA PHE A 278 1.88 10.72 -5.27
C PHE A 278 2.18 11.08 -3.82
N VAL A 279 2.04 10.12 -2.91
CA VAL A 279 2.38 10.32 -1.49
C VAL A 279 3.84 10.76 -1.36
N PHE A 280 4.78 10.04 -1.97
CA PHE A 280 6.19 10.40 -1.92
C PHE A 280 6.47 11.82 -2.45
N LEU A 281 5.97 12.18 -3.64
CA LEU A 281 6.29 13.45 -4.28
C LEU A 281 5.64 14.66 -3.58
N PHE A 282 4.34 14.59 -3.33
CA PHE A 282 3.56 15.75 -2.89
C PHE A 282 3.45 15.88 -1.38
N GLU A 283 3.77 14.84 -0.62
CA GLU A 283 3.84 14.93 0.84
C GLU A 283 5.29 14.93 1.30
N GLU A 284 5.99 13.82 1.15
CA GLU A 284 7.30 13.66 1.78
C GLU A 284 8.35 14.60 1.20
N LEU A 285 8.47 14.64 -0.13
CA LEU A 285 9.53 15.40 -0.77
C LEU A 285 9.28 16.90 -0.71
N LYS A 286 8.06 17.33 -1.05
CA LYS A 286 7.68 18.75 -1.00
C LYS A 286 7.88 19.31 0.41
N GLU A 287 7.49 18.57 1.45
CA GLU A 287 7.71 18.98 2.84
C GLU A 287 9.20 19.12 3.19
N ARG A 288 10.02 18.14 2.81
CA ARG A 288 11.47 18.20 3.06
C ARG A 288 12.10 19.43 2.40
N MET A 289 11.67 19.75 1.19
CA MET A 289 12.17 20.92 0.45
C MET A 289 11.70 22.23 1.08
N ASP A 290 10.42 22.34 1.43
CA ASP A 290 9.88 23.53 2.11
C ASP A 290 10.58 23.76 3.47
N ALA A 291 10.86 22.70 4.21
CA ALA A 291 11.60 22.76 5.48
C ALA A 291 13.07 23.17 5.27
N ALA A 292 13.74 22.61 4.26
CA ALA A 292 15.13 22.93 3.93
C ALA A 292 15.29 24.39 3.50
N GLU A 293 14.37 24.91 2.68
CA GLU A 293 14.36 26.32 2.24
C GLU A 293 14.13 27.28 3.41
N THR A 294 13.17 26.96 4.29
CA THR A 294 12.90 27.77 5.50
C THR A 294 14.14 27.85 6.37
N TYR A 295 14.79 26.71 6.64
CA TYR A 295 16.01 26.67 7.43
C TYR A 295 17.18 27.43 6.76
N ALA A 296 17.33 27.32 5.45
CA ALA A 296 18.35 28.06 4.71
C ALA A 296 18.13 29.58 4.80
N ALA A 297 16.89 30.04 4.71
CA ALA A 297 16.54 31.45 4.87
C ALA A 297 16.88 31.96 6.28
N ASP A 298 16.54 31.20 7.33
CA ASP A 298 16.88 31.54 8.72
C ASP A 298 18.38 31.70 8.93
N LEU A 299 19.20 30.80 8.35
CA LEU A 299 20.66 30.89 8.41
C LEU A 299 21.21 32.14 7.71
N GLN A 300 20.61 32.57 6.60
CA GLN A 300 21.03 33.80 5.91
C GLN A 300 20.73 35.04 6.75
N VAL A 301 19.56 35.10 7.39
CA VAL A 301 19.20 36.19 8.31
C VAL A 301 20.19 36.26 9.48
N LEU A 302 20.55 35.13 10.08
CA LEU A 302 21.53 35.07 11.17
C LEU A 302 22.93 35.56 10.74
N LYS A 303 23.39 35.18 9.53
CA LYS A 303 24.66 35.66 8.96
C LYS A 303 24.66 37.18 8.74
N GLN A 304 23.57 37.72 8.18
CA GLN A 304 23.44 39.17 7.92
C GLN A 304 23.33 39.98 9.22
N GLY A 305 22.58 39.49 10.21
CA GLY A 305 22.46 40.11 11.53
C GLY A 305 23.74 40.06 12.37
N SER A 306 24.67 39.16 12.05
CA SER A 306 26.01 39.09 12.65
C SER A 306 27.02 40.00 11.95
N ALA A 307 26.84 40.24 10.64
CA ALA A 307 27.65 41.17 9.86
C ALA A 307 27.34 42.65 10.19
N ASN A 308 26.09 42.99 10.49
CA ASN A 308 25.65 44.34 10.88
C ASN A 308 25.97 44.72 12.33
N ARG A 309 26.58 43.83 13.14
CA ARG A 309 27.00 44.10 14.52
C ARG A 309 28.52 44.30 14.67
N LYS A 310 29.26 44.34 13.56
CA LYS A 310 30.68 44.72 13.51
C LYS A 310 30.79 46.10 12.90
#